data_AF-A0A699VA39-F1
#
_entry.id   AF-A0A699VA39-F1
#
_cell.length_a   1.000
_cell.length_b   1.000
_cell.length_c   1.000
_cell.angle_alpha   90.00
_cell.angle_beta   90.00
_cell.angle_gamma   90.00
#
_symmetry.space_group_name_H-M   'P 1'
#
loop_
_entity.id
_entity.type
_entity.pdbx_description
1 polymer ?
#
loop_
_entity_poly.entity_id
_entity_poly.type
_entity_poly.pdbx_seq_one_letter_code
_entity_poly.pdbx_strand_id
1 'polypeptide(L)'
;MSWKTLMKMMTDKYCPRNEIRKIEMELWELKVKGTDLASYTQRFQELALLCERMFSEEADKIEKYVGASGEKKQYVGSKPLCAKCNYHHDSSCAPKCRNYNKIGHLARDCRNTENTNNANNQRGTGLG
;
A
#
# COMPACT_ATOMS: atom_id res chain seq x y z
N MET A 1 12.66 -36.29 25.34
CA MET A 1 12.08 -34.94 25.09
C MET A 1 13.13 -34.08 24.39
N SER A 2 12.73 -33.21 23.46
CA SER A 2 13.66 -32.31 22.77
C SER A 2 13.80 -30.96 23.50
N TRP A 3 14.91 -30.26 23.30
CA TRP A 3 15.15 -28.89 23.81
C TRP A 3 14.01 -27.92 23.45
N LYS A 4 13.50 -28.01 22.22
CA LYS A 4 12.34 -27.24 21.74
C LYS A 4 11.07 -27.53 22.56
N THR A 5 10.87 -28.79 22.95
CA THR A 5 9.72 -29.20 23.79
C THR A 5 9.87 -28.66 25.21
N LEU A 6 11.08 -28.74 25.78
CA LEU A 6 11.38 -28.20 27.10
C LEU A 6 11.18 -26.67 27.15
N MET A 7 11.73 -25.94 26.18
CA MET A 7 11.54 -24.48 26.15
C MET A 7 10.08 -24.09 25.99
N LYS A 8 9.31 -24.81 25.16
CA LYS A 8 7.87 -24.57 25.05
C LYS A 8 7.16 -24.75 26.39
N MET A 9 7.46 -25.81 27.14
CA MET A 9 6.86 -26.05 28.46
C MET A 9 7.25 -24.96 29.49
N MET A 10 8.51 -24.50 29.45
CA MET A 10 8.97 -23.42 30.32
C MET A 10 8.29 -22.10 29.95
N THR A 11 8.16 -21.77 28.66
CA THR A 11 7.44 -20.58 28.21
C THR A 11 5.96 -20.67 28.57
N ASP A 12 5.28 -21.80 28.35
CA ASP A 12 3.86 -21.93 28.66
C ASP A 12 3.57 -21.81 30.17
N LYS A 13 4.49 -22.25 31.04
CA LYS A 13 4.34 -22.18 32.50
C LYS A 13 4.67 -20.80 33.09
N TYR A 14 5.68 -20.11 32.55
CA TYR A 14 6.22 -18.88 33.13
C TYR A 14 5.96 -17.61 32.30
N CYS A 15 5.58 -17.75 31.03
CA CYS A 15 5.17 -16.65 30.16
C CYS A 15 3.70 -16.87 29.73
N PRO A 16 2.74 -16.64 30.65
CA PRO A 16 1.34 -16.95 30.41
C PRO A 16 0.79 -16.16 29.22
N ARG A 17 -0.07 -16.83 28.44
CA ARG A 17 -0.60 -16.31 27.17
C ARG A 17 -1.34 -14.96 27.32
N ASN A 18 -1.87 -14.64 28.50
CA ASN A 18 -2.55 -13.38 28.75
C ASN A 18 -1.58 -12.18 28.75
N GLU A 19 -0.37 -12.32 29.31
CA GLU A 19 0.64 -11.27 29.35
C GLU A 19 1.19 -11.05 27.95
N ILE A 20 1.41 -12.13 27.18
CA ILE A 20 1.75 -12.03 25.76
C ILE A 20 0.66 -11.24 25.02
N ARG A 21 -0.63 -11.56 25.23
CA ARG A 21 -1.75 -10.82 24.62
C ARG A 21 -1.80 -9.34 25.00
N LYS A 22 -1.39 -8.97 26.21
CA LYS A 22 -1.33 -7.55 26.63
C LYS A 22 -0.24 -6.81 25.85
N ILE A 23 0.95 -7.41 25.73
CA ILE A 23 2.07 -6.83 24.98
C ILE A 23 1.72 -6.75 23.49
N GLU A 24 1.12 -7.80 22.93
CA GLU A 24 0.57 -7.85 21.57
C GLU A 24 -0.41 -6.67 21.32
N MET A 25 -1.30 -6.40 22.27
CA MET A 25 -2.27 -5.29 22.18
C MET A 25 -1.62 -3.91 22.34
N GLU A 26 -0.66 -3.76 23.26
CA GLU A 26 0.09 -2.52 23.44
C GLU A 26 0.87 -2.14 22.18
N LEU A 27 1.54 -3.12 21.56
CA LEU A 27 2.24 -2.95 20.30
C LEU A 27 1.27 -2.60 19.16
N TRP A 28 0.08 -3.21 19.15
CA TRP A 28 -0.95 -2.92 18.16
C TRP A 28 -1.46 -1.47 18.25
N GLU A 29 -1.68 -0.96 19.46
CA GLU A 29 -2.17 0.40 19.70
C GLU A 29 -1.06 1.47 19.74
N LEU A 30 0.22 1.06 19.68
CA LEU A 30 1.35 1.98 19.72
C LEU A 30 1.31 2.93 18.50
N LYS A 31 1.36 4.24 18.78
CA LYS A 31 1.36 5.32 17.79
C LYS A 31 2.41 6.35 18.16
N VAL A 32 3.01 6.98 17.17
CA VAL A 32 3.92 8.12 17.39
C VAL A 32 3.11 9.26 18.02
N LYS A 33 3.57 9.78 19.17
CA LYS A 33 2.94 10.91 19.85
C LYS A 33 3.80 12.16 19.66
N GLY A 34 3.25 13.17 18.98
CA GLY A 34 3.95 14.41 18.72
C GLY A 34 5.20 14.21 17.85
N THR A 35 6.31 14.85 18.23
CA THR A 35 7.60 14.78 17.51
C THR A 35 8.61 13.83 18.14
N ASP A 36 8.26 13.14 19.22
CA ASP A 36 9.19 12.30 19.97
C ASP A 36 9.31 10.90 19.35
N LEU A 37 10.08 10.84 18.28
CA LEU A 37 10.38 9.60 17.57
C LEU A 37 11.27 8.66 18.39
N ALA A 38 12.14 9.21 19.25
CA ALA A 38 13.11 8.44 20.03
C ALA A 38 12.41 7.54 21.05
N SER A 39 11.49 8.10 21.84
CA SER A 39 10.70 7.32 22.81
C SER A 39 9.82 6.28 22.13
N TYR A 40 9.23 6.62 20.97
CA TYR A 40 8.46 5.65 20.18
C TYR A 40 9.33 4.49 19.70
N THR A 41 10.52 4.78 19.16
CA THR A 41 11.46 3.77 18.66
C THR A 41 11.91 2.84 19.77
N GLN A 42 12.29 3.41 20.92
CA GLN A 42 12.68 2.65 22.08
C GLN A 42 11.56 1.72 22.54
N ARG A 43 10.35 2.26 22.69
CA ARG A 43 9.20 1.46 23.17
C ARG A 43 8.82 0.37 22.18
N PHE A 44 8.87 0.65 20.88
CA PHE A 44 8.61 -0.33 19.84
C PHE A 44 9.62 -1.47 19.88
N GLN A 45 10.91 -1.16 20.04
CA GLN A 45 11.97 -2.17 20.13
C GLN A 45 11.80 -3.06 21.36
N GLU A 46 11.52 -2.48 22.53
CA GLU A 46 11.24 -3.24 23.76
C GLU A 46 10.07 -4.23 23.57
N LEU A 47 8.95 -3.75 23.02
CA LEU A 47 7.76 -4.57 22.81
C LEU A 47 7.98 -5.64 21.72
N ALA A 48 8.67 -5.30 20.63
CA ALA A 48 8.97 -6.25 19.55
C ALA A 48 9.90 -7.38 20.00
N LEU A 49 10.84 -7.11 20.91
CA LEU A 49 11.70 -8.14 21.51
C LEU A 49 10.90 -9.09 22.41
N LEU A 50 9.93 -8.57 23.17
CA LEU A 50 9.07 -9.40 24.02
C LEU A 50 8.05 -10.22 23.23
N CYS A 51 7.70 -9.78 22.02
CA CYS A 51 6.75 -10.41 21.13
C CYS A 51 7.41 -10.95 19.85
N GLU A 52 8.57 -11.61 19.96
CA GLU A 52 9.27 -12.20 18.80
C GLU A 52 8.36 -13.09 17.95
N ARG A 53 7.40 -13.78 18.57
CA ARG A 53 6.45 -14.66 17.89
C ARG A 53 5.34 -13.95 17.09
N MET A 54 5.27 -12.62 17.18
CA MET A 54 4.19 -11.82 16.59
C MET A 54 4.51 -11.34 15.17
N PHE A 55 5.80 -11.25 14.82
CA PHE A 55 6.25 -10.93 13.47
C PHE A 55 6.75 -12.21 12.80
N SER A 56 6.21 -12.53 11.63
CA SER A 56 6.66 -13.72 10.90
C SER A 56 7.92 -13.40 10.09
N GLU A 57 8.01 -12.17 9.58
CA GLU A 57 9.15 -11.65 8.83
C GLU A 57 9.58 -10.27 9.34
N GLU A 58 10.84 -9.89 9.10
CA GLU A 58 11.33 -8.54 9.45
C GLU A 58 10.57 -7.44 8.68
N ALA A 59 10.03 -7.76 7.50
CA ALA A 59 9.18 -6.86 6.73
C ALA A 59 7.91 -6.46 7.50
N ASP A 60 7.24 -7.41 8.16
CA ASP A 60 6.03 -7.16 8.96
C ASP A 60 6.31 -6.18 10.10
N LYS A 61 7.50 -6.31 10.71
CA LYS A 61 7.96 -5.45 11.80
C LYS A 61 8.22 -4.03 11.31
N ILE A 62 8.84 -3.87 10.13
CA ILE A 62 9.08 -2.58 9.49
C ILE A 62 7.74 -1.93 9.10
N GLU A 63 6.82 -2.67 8.48
CA GLU A 63 5.50 -2.14 8.11
C GLU A 63 4.74 -1.65 9.33
N LYS A 64 4.76 -2.40 10.44
CA LYS A 64 4.12 -1.96 11.69
C LYS A 64 4.77 -0.68 12.23
N TYR A 65 6.11 -0.63 12.26
CA TYR A 65 6.86 0.53 12.74
C TYR A 65 6.55 1.79 11.95
N VAL A 66 6.52 1.68 10.60
CA VAL A 66 6.25 2.80 9.68
C VAL A 66 4.77 3.17 9.66
N GLY A 67 3.86 2.20 9.65
CA GLY A 67 2.41 2.43 9.54
C GLY A 67 1.78 3.11 10.76
N ALA A 68 2.43 3.03 11.93
CA ALA A 68 2.05 3.78 13.11
C ALA A 68 2.42 5.27 13.03
N SER A 69 3.30 5.65 12.10
CA SER A 69 3.42 7.04 11.66
C SER A 69 2.25 7.32 10.72
N GLY A 70 1.24 8.03 11.23
CA GLY A 70 0.06 8.46 10.47
C GLY A 70 0.37 9.48 9.35
N GLU A 71 1.62 9.55 8.89
CA GLU A 71 2.05 10.32 7.73
C GLU A 71 1.34 9.77 6.48
N LYS A 72 0.11 10.22 6.28
CA LYS A 72 -0.44 10.37 4.94
C LYS A 72 0.58 11.23 4.21
N LYS A 73 1.37 10.62 3.32
CA LYS A 73 2.29 11.36 2.45
C LYS A 73 1.49 12.48 1.80
N GLN A 74 1.63 13.70 2.33
CA GLN A 74 1.08 14.88 1.70
C GLN A 74 1.72 14.93 0.31
N TYR A 75 0.96 15.27 -0.73
CA TYR A 75 1.47 15.31 -2.09
C TYR A 75 2.79 16.11 -2.15
N VAL A 76 3.93 15.42 -2.20
CA VAL A 76 5.28 16.00 -2.31
C VAL A 76 5.58 16.27 -3.79
N GLY A 77 4.64 16.88 -4.50
CA GLY A 77 4.87 17.34 -5.85
C GLY A 77 5.08 18.84 -5.83
N SER A 78 6.23 19.31 -6.33
CA SER A 78 6.52 20.74 -6.54
C SER A 78 5.72 21.34 -7.71
N LYS A 79 4.94 20.51 -8.41
CA LYS A 79 4.25 20.89 -9.65
C LYS A 79 3.02 21.72 -9.33
N PRO A 80 2.88 22.94 -9.88
CA PRO A 80 1.72 23.76 -9.65
C PRO A 80 0.45 23.07 -10.15
N LEU A 81 -0.68 23.29 -9.47
CA LEU A 81 -1.98 22.85 -9.93
C LEU A 81 -2.41 23.72 -11.12
N CYS A 82 -2.71 23.09 -12.25
CA CYS A 82 -3.22 23.82 -13.41
C CYS A 82 -4.71 24.15 -13.24
N ALA A 83 -5.07 25.44 -13.22
CA ALA A 83 -6.46 25.91 -13.11
C ALA A 83 -7.36 25.48 -14.30
N LYS A 84 -6.78 25.09 -15.44
CA LYS A 84 -7.55 24.71 -16.64
C LYS A 84 -8.01 23.26 -16.63
N CYS A 85 -7.20 22.36 -16.06
CA CYS A 85 -7.46 20.91 -16.09
C CYS A 85 -7.54 20.26 -14.70
N ASN A 86 -7.23 20.99 -13.62
CA ASN A 86 -7.15 20.48 -12.24
C ASN A 86 -6.14 19.32 -12.07
N TYR A 87 -5.08 19.29 -12.89
CA TYR A 87 -3.97 18.35 -12.77
C TYR A 87 -2.63 19.08 -12.55
N HIS A 88 -1.64 18.36 -12.02
CA HIS A 88 -0.30 18.88 -11.72
C HIS A 88 0.69 18.63 -12.87
N HIS A 89 1.24 19.69 -13.47
CA HIS A 89 2.28 19.60 -14.51
C HIS A 89 3.09 20.91 -14.62
N ASP A 90 4.34 20.84 -15.08
CA ASP A 90 5.25 22.01 -15.19
C ASP A 90 5.15 22.73 -16.54
N SER A 91 4.63 22.06 -17.56
CA SER A 91 4.59 22.54 -18.96
C SER A 91 3.23 23.13 -19.36
N SER A 92 3.12 23.59 -20.60
CA SER A 92 1.82 23.98 -21.17
C SER A 92 0.80 22.86 -21.01
N CYS A 93 -0.40 23.21 -20.55
CA CYS A 93 -1.49 22.24 -20.38
C CYS A 93 -1.75 21.54 -21.71
N ALA A 94 -1.59 20.22 -21.73
CA ALA A 94 -1.88 19.44 -22.92
C ALA A 94 -3.35 19.66 -23.33
N PRO A 95 -3.64 19.76 -24.63
CA PRO A 95 -5.00 19.96 -25.09
C PRO A 95 -5.86 18.74 -24.74
N LYS A 96 -7.13 19.02 -24.44
CA LYS A 96 -8.15 17.99 -24.22
C LYS A 96 -8.72 17.58 -25.58
N CYS A 97 -8.66 16.29 -25.89
CA CYS A 97 -9.31 15.75 -27.05
C CYS A 97 -10.83 15.80 -26.86
N ARG A 98 -11.56 16.44 -27.79
CA ARG A 98 -13.02 16.54 -27.75
C ARG A 98 -13.72 15.19 -27.98
N ASN A 99 -13.11 14.29 -28.75
CA ASN A 99 -13.72 13.00 -29.13
C ASN A 99 -13.66 11.97 -27.99
N TYR A 100 -12.51 11.84 -27.31
CA TYR A 100 -12.34 10.90 -26.20
C TYR A 100 -12.43 11.54 -24.81
N ASN A 101 -12.60 12.87 -24.73
CA ASN A 101 -12.59 13.64 -23.49
C ASN A 101 -11.32 13.43 -22.64
N LYS A 102 -10.21 12.99 -23.25
CA LYS A 102 -8.92 12.70 -22.60
C LYS A 102 -7.90 13.80 -22.89
N ILE A 103 -7.07 14.09 -21.89
CA ILE A 103 -5.95 15.05 -21.99
C ILE A 103 -4.77 14.37 -22.68
N GLY A 104 -4.08 15.07 -23.58
CA GLY A 104 -2.82 14.61 -24.16
C GLY A 104 -2.65 14.84 -25.67
N HIS A 105 -3.75 15.04 -26.41
CA HIS A 105 -3.72 15.28 -27.86
C HIS A 105 -4.91 16.14 -28.30
N LEU A 106 -4.80 16.79 -29.47
CA LEU A 106 -5.92 17.52 -30.09
C LEU A 106 -6.89 16.54 -30.77
N ALA A 107 -8.15 16.94 -30.94
CA ALA A 107 -9.14 16.13 -31.63
C ALA A 107 -8.74 15.75 -33.07
N ARG A 108 -7.90 16.55 -33.73
CA ARG A 108 -7.36 16.24 -35.07
C ARG A 108 -6.32 15.11 -35.08
N ASP A 109 -5.64 14.90 -33.97
CA ASP A 109 -4.58 13.90 -33.79
C ASP A 109 -5.15 12.62 -33.12
N CYS A 110 -6.47 12.57 -33.01
CA CYS A 110 -7.22 11.53 -32.35
C CYS A 110 -7.31 10.31 -33.26
N ARG A 111 -6.67 9.20 -32.88
CA ARG A 111 -6.90 7.92 -33.55
C ARG A 111 -8.31 7.45 -33.23
N ASN A 112 -9.26 7.71 -34.12
CA ASN A 112 -10.54 7.04 -34.10
C ASN A 112 -10.27 5.54 -34.31
N THR A 113 -10.24 4.75 -33.25
CA THR A 113 -10.39 3.30 -33.42
C THR A 113 -11.84 3.08 -33.84
N GLU A 114 -12.10 3.06 -35.15
CA GLU A 114 -13.26 2.34 -35.65
C GLU A 114 -13.15 0.92 -35.07
N ASN A 115 -14.17 0.53 -34.32
CA ASN A 115 -14.27 -0.80 -33.75
C ASN A 115 -14.32 -1.84 -34.88
N THR A 116 -13.17 -2.31 -35.36
CA THR A 116 -13.07 -3.49 -36.22
C THR A 116 -13.26 -4.77 -35.40
N ASN A 117 -14.42 -4.90 -34.75
CA ASN A 117 -14.97 -6.19 -34.35
C ASN A 117 -15.69 -6.81 -35.57
N ASN A 118 -14.92 -7.28 -36.55
CA ASN A 118 -15.34 -8.42 -37.35
C ASN A 118 -14.12 -9.25 -37.73
N ALA A 119 -13.73 -10.11 -36.79
CA ALA A 119 -13.34 -11.46 -37.14
C ALA A 119 -14.27 -12.35 -36.33
N ASN A 120 -15.37 -12.82 -36.94
CA ASN A 120 -15.69 -14.24 -37.03
C ASN A 120 -17.14 -14.47 -37.49
N ASN A 121 -17.30 -15.51 -38.32
CA ASN A 121 -18.52 -16.25 -38.70
C ASN A 121 -19.38 -15.70 -39.84
N GLN A 122 -19.09 -16.15 -41.08
CA GLN A 122 -20.04 -16.96 -41.87
C GLN A 122 -19.24 -17.94 -42.76
N ARG A 123 -19.39 -19.25 -42.53
CA ARG A 123 -18.96 -20.35 -43.42
C ARG A 123 -20.22 -21.09 -43.86
N GLY A 124 -20.39 -21.28 -45.19
CA GLY A 124 -21.42 -22.11 -45.86
C GLY A 124 -22.70 -21.34 -46.22
N THR A 125 -23.35 -21.48 -47.38
CA THR A 125 -23.36 -22.51 -48.43
C THR A 125 -24.17 -21.96 -49.63
N GLY A 126 -23.92 -22.39 -50.89
CA GLY A 126 -24.97 -22.36 -51.94
C GLY A 126 -24.56 -21.99 -53.37
N LEU A 127 -24.27 -23.04 -54.15
CA LEU A 127 -24.39 -23.27 -55.60
C LEU A 127 -24.96 -22.17 -56.53
N GLY A 128 -24.25 -22.01 -57.64
CA GLY A 128 -24.65 -21.39 -58.92
C GLY A 128 -23.53 -21.52 -59.92
#